data_AF-A0A397TV59-F1
#
_entry.id   AF-A0A397TV59-F1
#
_cell.length_a   1.000
_cell.length_b   1.000
_cell.length_c   1.000
_cell.angle_alpha   90.00
_cell.angle_beta   90.00
_cell.angle_gamma   90.00
#
_symmetry.space_group_name_H-M   'P 1'
#
loop_
_entity.id
_entity.type
_entity.pdbx_description
1 polymer ?
#
loop_
_entity_poly.entity_id
_entity_poly.type
_entity_poly.pdbx_seq_one_letter_code
_entity_poly.pdbx_strand_id
1 'polypeptide(L)' 'NAKDAIALNNHFNQLTLTSPCQVNENACINGKVAKCDNGAFVIMPCAATLECVALPLVNSRGTSITCDTPKDARSRI' A
#
# COMPACT_ATOMS: atom_id res chain seq x y z
N ASN A 1 11.46 9.91 3.13
CA ASN A 1 10.08 9.39 3.25
C ASN A 1 9.26 9.58 1.99
N ALA A 2 9.07 10.79 1.43
CA ALA A 2 8.22 10.94 0.22
C ALA A 2 8.72 10.12 -0.98
N LYS A 3 10.03 10.18 -1.29
CA LYS A 3 10.65 9.34 -2.34
C LYS A 3 10.45 7.84 -2.09
N ASP A 4 10.55 7.41 -0.83
CA ASP A 4 10.37 6.01 -0.43
C ASP A 4 8.91 5.57 -0.61
N ALA A 5 7.95 6.45 -0.28
CA ALA A 5 6.53 6.23 -0.50
C ALA A 5 6.20 6.12 -2.00
N ILE A 6 6.78 6.98 -2.84
CA ILE A 6 6.63 6.89 -4.30
C ILE A 6 7.17 5.56 -4.82
N ALA A 7 8.40 5.20 -4.42
CA ALA A 7 9.01 3.95 -4.83
C ALA A 7 8.16 2.73 -4.41
N LEU A 8 7.62 2.76 -3.19
CA LEU A 8 6.78 1.69 -2.68
C LEU A 8 5.43 1.58 -3.40
N ASN A 9 4.75 2.70 -3.67
CA ASN A 9 3.52 2.70 -4.47
C ASN A 9 3.78 2.22 -5.91
N ASN A 10 4.92 2.57 -6.50
CA ASN A 10 5.31 2.07 -7.82
C ASN A 10 5.56 0.56 -7.81
N HIS A 11 6.18 0.04 -6.75
CA HIS A 11 6.34 -1.40 -6.57
C HIS A 11 5.00 -2.11 -6.44
N PHE A 12 4.09 -1.57 -5.64
CA PHE A 12 2.72 -2.08 -5.47
C PHE A 12 1.93 -2.17 -6.78
N ASN A 13 2.10 -1.20 -7.70
CA ASN A 13 1.47 -1.24 -9.02
C ASN A 13 1.95 -2.40 -9.91
N GLN A 14 3.08 -3.05 -9.57
CA GLN A 14 3.59 -4.22 -10.28
C GLN A 14 3.14 -5.54 -9.65
N LEU A 15 2.50 -5.49 -8.48
CA LEU A 15 2.04 -6.68 -7.76
C LEU A 15 0.66 -7.11 -8.22
N THR A 16 0.43 -8.41 -8.16
CA THR A 16 -0.84 -9.08 -8.42
C THR A 16 -1.17 -10.00 -7.25
N LEU A 17 -2.39 -10.52 -7.19
CA LEU A 17 -2.79 -11.44 -6.12
C LEU A 17 -1.97 -12.74 -6.09
N THR A 18 -1.40 -13.11 -7.23
CA THR A 18 -0.55 -14.29 -7.41
C THR A 18 0.94 -13.97 -7.27
N SER A 19 1.30 -12.70 -7.03
CA SER A 19 2.70 -12.35 -6.79
C SER A 19 3.19 -13.03 -5.52
N PRO A 20 4.42 -13.61 -5.53
CA PRO A 20 4.99 -14.20 -4.34
C PRO A 20 5.19 -13.12 -3.28
N CYS A 21 4.91 -13.46 -2.02
CA CYS A 21 4.99 -12.53 -0.91
C CYS A 21 5.50 -13.21 0.36
N GLN A 22 6.01 -12.43 1.30
CA GLN A 22 6.45 -12.91 2.61
C GLN A 22 5.29 -12.91 3.61
N VAL A 23 5.24 -13.91 4.49
CA VAL A 23 4.17 -13.99 5.51
C VAL A 23 4.09 -12.69 6.32
N ASN A 24 2.89 -12.15 6.47
CA ASN A 24 2.59 -10.85 7.10
C ASN A 24 3.07 -9.60 6.34
N GLU A 25 3.55 -9.74 5.10
CA GLU A 25 3.77 -8.60 4.22
C GLU A 25 2.44 -7.96 3.83
N ASN A 26 2.40 -6.63 3.85
CA ASN A 26 1.26 -5.84 3.39
C ASN A 26 1.63 -5.12 2.11
N ALA A 27 0.69 -5.07 1.17
CA ALA A 27 0.82 -4.35 -0.09
C ALA A 27 -0.47 -3.62 -0.44
N CYS A 28 -0.41 -2.74 -1.42
CA CYS A 28 -1.59 -2.20 -2.08
C CYS A 28 -1.74 -2.84 -3.46
N ILE A 29 -2.81 -3.58 -3.71
CA ILE A 29 -3.06 -4.21 -5.02
C ILE A 29 -4.40 -3.72 -5.52
N ASN A 30 -4.39 -3.10 -6.71
CA ASN A 30 -5.58 -2.49 -7.31
C ASN A 30 -6.33 -1.54 -6.36
N GLY A 31 -5.59 -0.71 -5.61
CA GLY A 31 -6.15 0.25 -4.65
C GLY A 31 -6.74 -0.37 -3.38
N LYS A 32 -6.54 -1.68 -3.14
CA LYS A 32 -7.02 -2.37 -1.94
C LYS A 32 -5.85 -2.85 -1.10
N VAL A 33 -6.03 -2.92 0.22
CA VAL A 33 -5.01 -3.52 1.08
C VAL A 33 -4.95 -5.01 0.76
N ALA A 34 -3.74 -5.52 0.62
CA ALA A 34 -3.45 -6.93 0.44
C ALA A 34 -2.53 -7.37 1.56
N LYS A 35 -2.86 -8.46 2.24
CA LYS A 35 -1.96 -9.10 3.20
C LYS A 35 -1.54 -10.45 2.65
N CYS A 36 -0.27 -10.74 2.74
CA CYS A 36 0.24 -12.05 2.38
C CYS A 36 -0.22 -13.09 3.41
N ASP A 37 -0.97 -14.08 2.91
CA ASP A 37 -1.37 -15.28 3.64
C ASP A 37 -0.84 -16.49 2.88
N ASN A 38 0.02 -17.27 3.54
CA ASN A 38 0.62 -18.49 3.00
C ASN A 38 1.24 -18.35 1.58
N GLY A 39 1.91 -17.22 1.31
CA GLY A 39 2.63 -16.97 0.05
C GLY A 39 1.79 -16.37 -1.09
N ALA A 40 0.51 -16.09 -0.86
CA ALA A 40 -0.36 -15.37 -1.79
C ALA A 40 -0.99 -14.15 -1.12
N PHE A 41 -1.36 -13.14 -1.92
CA PHE A 41 -1.99 -11.94 -1.39
C PHE A 41 -3.50 -12.12 -1.27
N VAL A 42 -4.02 -11.85 -0.06
CA VAL A 42 -5.46 -11.81 0.23
C VAL A 42 -5.89 -10.35 0.39
N ILE A 43 -6.96 -9.98 -0.31
CA ILE A 43 -7.48 -8.62 -0.30
C ILE A 43 -8.31 -8.36 0.96
N MET A 44 -8.01 -7.22 1.59
CA MET A 44 -8.85 -6.54 2.57
C MET A 44 -9.25 -5.18 1.98
N PRO A 45 -10.51 -5.01 1.56
CA PRO A 45 -10.94 -3.76 0.93
C PRO A 45 -10.90 -2.61 1.93
N CYS A 46 -10.51 -1.43 1.44
CA CYS A 46 -10.71 -0.19 2.17
C CYS A 46 -12.20 0.17 2.25
N ALA A 47 -12.57 1.05 3.20
CA ALA A 47 -13.91 1.62 3.23
C ALA A 47 -14.22 2.35 1.91
N ALA A 48 -15.51 2.51 1.61
CA ALA A 48 -15.96 3.17 0.38
C ALA A 48 -15.25 4.53 0.20
N THR A 49 -14.84 4.84 -1.04
CA THR A 49 -14.10 6.05 -1.47
C THR A 49 -12.62 6.14 -1.07
N LEU A 50 -12.11 5.20 -0.27
CA LEU A 50 -10.70 5.14 0.10
C LEU A 50 -9.93 4.16 -0.79
N GLU A 51 -8.66 4.45 -0.99
CA GLU A 51 -7.71 3.61 -1.71
C GLU A 51 -6.51 3.31 -0.82
N CYS A 52 -5.98 2.10 -0.93
CA CYS A 52 -4.74 1.72 -0.28
C CYS A 52 -3.58 2.47 -0.93
N VAL A 53 -2.81 3.18 -0.11
CA VAL A 53 -1.62 3.92 -0.52
C VAL A 53 -0.51 3.79 0.52
N ALA A 54 0.74 3.80 0.06
CA ALA A 54 1.88 4.03 0.94
C ALA A 54 2.09 5.53 1.11
N LEU A 55 2.09 6.02 2.35
CA LEU A 55 2.29 7.43 2.69
C LEU A 55 3.59 7.61 3.49
N PRO A 56 4.29 8.75 3.35
CA PRO A 56 5.46 9.04 4.16
C PRO A 56 5.07 9.21 5.63
N LEU A 57 5.86 8.63 6.53
CA LEU A 57 5.75 8.92 7.96
C LEU A 57 6.21 10.36 8.22
N VAL A 58 5.46 11.11 9.03
CA VAL A 58 5.74 12.53 9.31
C VAL A 58 6.72 12.73 10.45
N ASN A 59 6.67 11.86 11.47
CA ASN A 59 7.45 12.00 12.71
C ASN A 59 8.54 10.93 12.84
N SER A 60 8.78 10.13 11.81
CA SER A 60 9.73 9.00 11.84
C SER A 60 10.21 8.67 10.43
N ARG A 61 11.35 7.99 10.30
CA ARG A 61 11.84 7.52 8.99
C ARG A 61 10.96 6.39 8.47
N GLY A 62 10.70 6.39 7.16
CA GLY A 62 9.98 5.32 6.46
C GLY A 62 8.58 5.72 5.96
N THR A 63 7.77 4.71 5.71
CA THR A 63 6.44 4.81 5.10
C THR A 63 5.43 4.00 5.91
N SER A 64 4.14 4.25 5.68
CA SER A 64 3.04 3.48 6.23
C SER A 64 2.02 3.18 5.14
N ILE A 65 1.44 1.99 5.18
CA ILE A 65 0.37 1.59 4.26
C ILE A 65 -0.95 1.87 4.97
N THR A 66 -1.82 2.66 4.34
CA THR A 66 -3.13 2.99 4.89
C THR A 66 -4.17 3.16 3.79
N CYS A 67 -5.43 3.06 4.16
CA CYS A 67 -6.53 3.51 3.32
C CYS A 67 -6.66 5.03 3.46
N ASP A 68 -6.64 5.74 2.35
CA ASP A 68 -6.80 7.19 2.32
C ASP A 68 -7.56 7.64 1.07
N THR A 69 -8.00 8.89 1.03
CA THR A 69 -8.57 9.44 -0.19
C THR A 69 -7.46 9.72 -1.21
N PRO A 70 -7.71 9.55 -2.52
CA PRO A 70 -6.72 9.90 -3.53
C PRO A 70 -6.30 11.36 -3.47
N LYS A 71 -7.20 12.25 -3.01
CA LYS A 71 -6.93 13.67 -2.84
C LYS A 71 -5.91 13.92 -1.72
N ASP A 72 -6.12 13.33 -0.53
CA ASP A 72 -5.21 13.49 0.60
C ASP A 72 -3.84 12.86 0.31
N ALA A 73 -3.83 11.64 -0.25
CA ALA A 73 -2.60 10.94 -0.62
C ALA A 73 -1.72 11.78 -1.55
N ARG A 74 -2.31 12.43 -2.56
CA ARG A 74 -1.59 13.35 -3.47
C ARG A 74 -1.10 14.63 -2.80
N SER A 75 -1.73 15.09 -1.74
CA SER A 75 -1.23 16.25 -0.98
C SER A 75 -0.05 15.91 -0.08
N ARG A 76 0.25 14.62 0.12
CA ARG A 76 1.28 14.12 1.03
C ARG A 76 2.49 13.50 0.32
N ILE A 77 2.43 13.31 -1.00
CA ILE A 77 3.46 12.70 -1.85
C ILE A 77 3.87 13.67 -2.95
#